data_AF-A0A945PCL5-F1
#
_entry.id   AF-A0A945PCL5-F1
#
_cell.length_a   1.000
_cell.length_b   1.000
_cell.length_c   1.000
_cell.angle_alpha   90.00
_cell.angle_beta   90.00
_cell.angle_gamma   90.00
#
_symmetry.space_group_name_H-M   'P 1'
#
loop_
_entity.id
_entity.type
_entity.pdbx_description
1 polymer ?
#
loop_
_entity_poly.entity_id
_entity_poly.type
_entity_poly.pdbx_seq_one_letter_code
_entity_poly.pdbx_strand_id
1 'polypeptide(L)'
;MRSQPHRLLYAVALVAVAAVASMAADSDPVAAVDNIPPAPVTQLRALNTGNDVLLTWAQSADDAISFTPFGDAIVPRGGVNGYRIYRTVQGEPAELLGVASPGQTEFSDPTVTNGITYIYTVNAFDLDNEVEPVIEPGSADDLARIIFLGGSPPDVVVVTRVQSQITFEIEVDVTDEVAVEGLVTDFTALMSNLLGIDPARINIIAVTAGSVIIDFEILDVEGAGDEPAADVALANLLTIIADDTADEFATIGPILAVEDNTTTDTVVVPQPVDAEGNVIKGWFTRAGSQVGLNDFFAFASAFGSNDTAADFDGSFDIVPNGAVDFDDFFAFVADFGKIVTNAVEIQGLLNQ
;
A
#
# COMPACT_ATOMS: atom_id res chain seq x y z
N MET A 1 24.43 39.26 89.85
CA MET A 1 23.68 40.01 88.80
C MET A 1 24.62 41.05 88.23
N ARG A 2 25.49 40.65 87.28
CA ARG A 2 25.36 40.74 85.81
C ARG A 2 25.44 42.19 85.29
N SER A 3 26.63 42.54 84.78
CA SER A 3 27.01 43.80 84.14
C SER A 3 27.15 43.60 82.63
N GLN A 4 26.62 44.55 81.86
CA GLN A 4 26.93 44.83 80.45
C GLN A 4 28.41 45.25 80.30
N PRO A 5 28.99 45.28 79.07
CA PRO A 5 28.95 46.55 78.30
C PRO A 5 28.92 46.43 76.76
N HIS A 6 28.53 47.57 76.18
CA HIS A 6 28.38 47.95 74.77
C HIS A 6 29.60 47.74 73.84
N ARG A 7 29.35 47.55 72.54
CA ARG A 7 30.31 47.83 71.45
C ARG A 7 29.66 48.48 70.23
N LEU A 8 30.51 49.32 69.61
CA LEU A 8 30.29 50.39 68.64
C LEU A 8 30.07 49.87 67.20
N LEU A 9 29.23 50.57 66.42
CA LEU A 9 29.02 50.34 64.98
C LEU A 9 30.20 50.84 64.12
N TYR A 10 30.57 50.08 63.09
CA TYR A 10 31.35 50.54 61.93
C TYR A 10 30.53 50.24 60.66
N ALA A 11 30.26 51.27 59.86
CA ALA A 11 29.57 51.17 58.57
C ALA A 11 30.61 51.01 57.46
N VAL A 12 30.46 49.98 56.62
CA VAL A 12 31.24 49.79 55.38
C VAL A 12 30.26 49.91 54.22
N ALA A 13 30.53 50.85 53.31
CA ALA A 13 29.75 51.04 52.08
C ALA A 13 30.16 49.97 51.05
N LEU A 14 29.19 49.17 50.60
CA LEU A 14 29.37 48.17 49.55
C LEU A 14 28.98 48.81 48.21
N VAL A 15 29.93 48.91 47.28
CA VAL A 15 29.67 49.32 45.88
C VAL A 15 29.20 48.08 45.12
N ALA A 16 27.93 48.04 44.73
CA ALA A 16 27.38 46.99 43.89
C ALA A 16 27.74 47.26 42.42
N VAL A 17 28.57 46.41 41.82
CA VAL A 17 28.78 46.36 40.37
C VAL A 17 27.67 45.49 39.78
N ALA A 18 26.81 46.07 38.96
CA ALA A 18 25.80 45.30 38.21
C ALA A 18 26.51 44.50 37.11
N ALA A 19 26.54 43.18 37.26
CA ALA A 19 26.94 42.28 36.17
C ALA A 19 25.82 42.27 35.13
N VAL A 20 26.09 42.76 33.92
CA VAL A 20 25.21 42.57 32.78
C VAL A 20 25.45 41.14 32.28
N ALA A 21 24.50 40.24 32.52
CA ALA A 21 24.52 38.92 31.89
C ALA A 21 24.20 39.11 30.40
N SER A 22 25.15 38.83 29.52
CA SER A 22 24.87 38.74 28.09
C SER A 22 23.98 37.52 27.84
N MET A 23 22.75 37.74 27.39
CA MET A 23 21.89 36.67 26.91
C MET A 23 22.35 36.32 25.49
N ALA A 24 23.39 35.51 25.37
CA ALA A 24 23.66 34.82 24.12
C ALA A 24 22.57 33.75 23.98
N ALA A 25 21.67 33.94 23.02
CA ALA A 25 20.77 32.87 22.61
C ALA A 25 21.64 31.82 21.90
N ASP A 26 21.73 30.63 22.46
CA ASP A 26 22.26 29.46 21.77
C ASP A 26 21.17 29.05 20.78
N SER A 27 21.36 29.35 19.50
CA SER A 27 20.48 28.85 18.45
C SER A 27 20.92 27.43 18.13
N ASP A 28 19.98 26.48 18.09
CA ASP A 28 20.25 25.15 17.56
C ASP A 28 20.90 25.27 16.16
N PRO A 29 21.87 24.41 15.83
CA PRO A 29 22.52 24.46 14.52
C PRO A 29 21.45 24.29 13.43
N VAL A 30 21.31 25.32 12.59
CA VAL A 30 20.47 25.25 11.38
C VAL A 30 21.27 24.50 10.32
N ALA A 31 21.00 23.20 10.17
CA ALA A 31 21.41 22.45 8.99
C ALA A 31 20.46 22.77 7.84
N ALA A 32 21.00 22.90 6.62
CA ALA A 32 20.16 22.84 5.43
C ALA A 32 19.68 21.40 5.29
N VAL A 33 18.37 21.18 5.37
CA VAL A 33 17.73 19.89 5.08
C VAL A 33 17.67 19.76 3.57
N ASP A 34 18.15 18.64 3.05
CA ASP A 34 17.97 18.28 1.65
C ASP A 34 16.55 17.76 1.44
N ASN A 35 15.81 18.36 0.52
CA ASN A 35 14.46 17.93 0.17
C ASN A 35 14.42 17.26 -1.22
N ILE A 36 15.57 16.95 -1.80
CA ILE A 36 15.66 16.24 -3.08
C ILE A 36 16.00 14.77 -2.77
N PRO A 37 15.03 13.84 -2.86
CA PRO A 37 15.31 12.43 -2.67
C PRO A 37 16.24 11.89 -3.77
N PRO A 38 16.98 10.81 -3.51
CA PRO A 38 17.74 10.15 -4.55
C PRO A 38 16.80 9.49 -5.58
N ALA A 39 17.33 9.15 -6.75
CA ALA A 39 16.62 8.31 -7.70
C ALA A 39 16.35 6.92 -7.08
N PRO A 40 15.18 6.31 -7.31
CA PRO A 40 14.89 4.98 -6.81
C PRO A 40 15.73 3.89 -7.49
N VAL A 41 15.75 2.70 -6.88
CA VAL A 41 16.27 1.50 -7.56
C VAL A 41 15.29 1.02 -8.64
N THR A 42 15.78 0.21 -9.57
CA THR A 42 14.96 -0.41 -10.62
C THR A 42 15.26 -1.90 -10.69
N GLN A 43 14.49 -2.66 -11.47
CA GLN A 43 14.73 -4.09 -11.70
C GLN A 43 14.85 -4.90 -10.39
N LEU A 44 14.05 -4.56 -9.38
CA LEU A 44 14.01 -5.30 -8.12
C LEU A 44 13.40 -6.69 -8.36
N ARG A 45 14.07 -7.73 -7.86
CA ARG A 45 13.64 -9.11 -8.01
C ARG A 45 13.89 -9.88 -6.73
N ALA A 46 12.95 -10.74 -6.36
CA ALA A 46 13.07 -11.72 -5.29
C ALA A 46 13.22 -13.12 -5.89
N LEU A 47 14.25 -13.85 -5.45
CA LEU A 47 14.57 -15.20 -5.94
C LEU A 47 14.55 -16.17 -4.77
N ASN A 48 13.75 -17.23 -4.90
CA ASN A 48 13.80 -18.36 -3.96
C ASN A 48 15.09 -19.18 -4.17
N THR A 49 15.95 -19.24 -3.16
CA THR A 49 17.19 -20.03 -3.18
C THR A 49 17.06 -21.42 -2.54
N GLY A 50 15.87 -21.74 -2.03
CA GLY A 50 15.53 -22.99 -1.35
C GLY A 50 15.43 -22.84 0.17
N ASN A 51 16.35 -22.09 0.78
CA ASN A 51 16.34 -21.82 2.23
C ASN A 51 16.09 -20.35 2.57
N ASP A 52 16.50 -19.45 1.68
CA ASP A 52 16.43 -18.00 1.86
C ASP A 52 15.82 -17.35 0.59
N VAL A 53 15.41 -16.09 0.69
CA VAL A 53 15.10 -15.26 -0.47
C VAL A 53 16.29 -14.36 -0.77
N LEU A 54 16.81 -14.44 -1.99
CA LEU A 54 17.81 -13.50 -2.51
C LEU A 54 17.11 -12.37 -3.25
N LEU A 55 17.31 -11.14 -2.81
CA LEU A 55 16.92 -9.94 -3.52
C LEU A 55 18.05 -9.45 -4.40
N THR A 56 17.71 -8.98 -5.60
CA THR A 56 18.64 -8.29 -6.50
C THR A 56 17.96 -7.05 -7.08
N TRP A 57 18.70 -5.96 -7.27
CA TRP A 57 18.19 -4.74 -7.90
C TRP A 57 19.26 -4.05 -8.74
N ALA A 58 18.85 -3.17 -9.65
CA ALA A 58 19.74 -2.22 -10.28
C ALA A 58 19.94 -1.00 -9.37
N GLN A 59 21.20 -0.60 -9.18
CA GLN A 59 21.62 0.52 -8.35
C GLN A 59 20.86 1.82 -8.71
N SER A 60 20.61 2.68 -7.72
CA SER A 60 20.14 4.04 -7.97
C SER A 60 21.12 4.78 -8.89
N ALA A 61 20.59 5.60 -9.81
CA ALA A 61 21.40 6.44 -10.68
C ALA A 61 22.28 7.43 -9.90
N ASP A 62 21.86 7.81 -8.69
CA ASP A 62 22.59 8.78 -7.84
C ASP A 62 23.64 8.12 -6.93
N ASP A 63 23.65 6.79 -6.86
CA ASP A 63 24.70 6.05 -6.16
C ASP A 63 25.98 5.88 -7.02
N ALA A 64 25.96 6.38 -8.26
CA ALA A 64 27.17 6.51 -9.06
C ALA A 64 28.15 7.47 -8.39
N ILE A 65 29.25 6.95 -7.84
CA ILE A 65 30.30 7.75 -7.22
C ILE A 65 30.95 8.62 -8.29
N SER A 66 30.55 9.89 -8.35
CA SER A 66 31.24 10.90 -9.13
C SER A 66 32.44 11.39 -8.34
N PHE A 67 33.61 11.37 -8.97
CA PHE A 67 34.83 11.91 -8.39
C PHE A 67 35.14 13.27 -9.01
N THR A 68 34.89 14.34 -8.27
CA THR A 68 35.41 15.66 -8.65
C THR A 68 36.71 15.92 -7.89
N PRO A 69 37.85 16.11 -8.57
CA PRO A 69 39.06 16.59 -7.92
C PRO A 69 38.86 18.06 -7.49
N PHE A 70 39.11 18.34 -6.22
CA PHE A 70 39.18 19.70 -5.68
C PHE A 70 40.59 19.89 -5.09
N GLY A 71 41.50 20.46 -5.88
CA GLY A 71 42.93 20.43 -5.57
C GLY A 71 43.50 19.01 -5.64
N ASP A 72 44.26 18.60 -4.62
CA ASP A 72 44.78 17.23 -4.47
C ASP A 72 43.78 16.25 -3.82
N ALA A 73 42.57 16.73 -3.46
CA ALA A 73 41.55 15.93 -2.81
C ALA A 73 40.55 15.35 -3.82
N ILE A 74 40.30 14.04 -3.71
CA ILE A 74 39.18 13.36 -4.38
C ILE A 74 37.96 13.48 -3.47
N VAL A 75 36.92 14.17 -3.92
CA VAL A 75 35.63 14.22 -3.21
C VAL A 75 34.69 13.21 -3.87
N PRO A 76 34.39 12.06 -3.23
CA PRO A 76 33.31 11.20 -3.69
C PRO A 76 31.97 11.92 -3.49
N ARG A 77 31.19 12.04 -4.55
CA ARG A 77 29.77 12.40 -4.48
C ARG A 77 28.97 11.20 -4.96
N GLY A 78 28.38 10.47 -4.02
CA GLY A 78 27.19 9.65 -4.25
C GLY A 78 26.04 10.37 -3.54
N GLY A 79 24.90 10.49 -4.20
CA GLY A 79 23.67 11.02 -3.61
C GLY A 79 22.94 10.00 -2.75
N VAL A 80 23.52 8.81 -2.53
CA VAL A 80 22.90 7.69 -1.81
C VAL A 80 23.79 7.27 -0.65
N ASN A 81 23.19 7.14 0.54
CA ASN A 81 23.83 6.61 1.75
C ASN A 81 23.65 5.10 1.92
N GLY A 82 22.72 4.51 1.17
CA GLY A 82 22.53 3.07 1.08
C GLY A 82 21.13 2.73 0.61
N TYR A 83 20.74 1.49 0.88
CA TYR A 83 19.42 0.97 0.57
C TYR A 83 18.78 0.36 1.81
N ARG A 84 17.52 0.70 2.09
CA ARG A 84 16.71 0.06 3.13
C ARG A 84 15.84 -1.01 2.50
N ILE A 85 15.91 -2.22 3.04
CA ILE A 85 15.21 -3.38 2.50
C ILE A 85 14.02 -3.67 3.40
N TYR A 86 12.83 -3.64 2.81
CA TYR A 86 11.57 -3.94 3.48
C TYR A 86 10.95 -5.21 2.95
N ARG A 87 10.22 -5.89 3.83
CA ARG A 87 9.37 -7.04 3.51
C ARG A 87 7.98 -6.79 4.05
N THR A 88 6.99 -7.07 3.22
CA THR A 88 5.57 -6.92 3.55
C THR A 88 4.86 -8.24 3.34
N VAL A 89 3.95 -8.57 4.25
CA VAL A 89 2.91 -9.57 4.05
C VAL A 89 1.61 -8.80 3.81
N GLN A 90 0.79 -9.24 2.86
CA GLN A 90 -0.45 -8.53 2.53
C GLN A 90 -1.32 -8.31 3.79
N GLY A 91 -1.81 -7.08 3.98
CA GLY A 91 -2.61 -6.69 5.14
C GLY A 91 -1.80 -6.34 6.39
N GLU A 92 -0.48 -6.53 6.38
CA GLU A 92 0.44 -6.23 7.47
C GLU A 92 1.35 -5.04 7.13
N PRO A 93 1.85 -4.28 8.14
CA PRO A 93 2.80 -3.21 7.90
C PRO A 93 4.14 -3.74 7.39
N ALA A 94 4.85 -2.93 6.60
CA ALA A 94 6.18 -3.25 6.11
C ALA A 94 7.20 -3.38 7.25
N GLU A 95 8.00 -4.45 7.22
CA GLU A 95 9.09 -4.72 8.16
C GLU A 95 10.43 -4.35 7.55
N LEU A 96 11.23 -3.51 8.22
CA LEU A 96 12.61 -3.23 7.83
C LEU A 96 13.51 -4.44 8.17
N LEU A 97 14.00 -5.12 7.14
CA LEU A 97 14.88 -6.28 7.30
C LEU A 97 16.34 -5.89 7.50
N GLY A 98 16.78 -4.82 6.85
CA GLY A 98 18.18 -4.43 6.89
C GLY A 98 18.54 -3.25 6.01
N VAL A 99 19.82 -2.91 6.03
CA VAL A 99 20.40 -1.80 5.28
C VAL A 99 21.60 -2.31 4.49
N ALA A 100 21.57 -2.13 3.16
CA ALA A 100 22.69 -2.38 2.28
C ALA A 100 23.50 -1.08 2.07
N SER A 101 24.82 -1.22 1.96
CA SER A 101 25.73 -0.10 1.73
C SER A 101 25.64 0.44 0.30
N PRO A 102 26.11 1.67 0.04
CA PRO A 102 26.29 2.20 -1.31
C PRO A 102 27.05 1.20 -2.21
N GLY A 103 26.58 1.04 -3.45
CA GLY A 103 27.14 0.08 -4.42
C GLY A 103 26.71 -1.38 -4.24
N GLN A 104 25.99 -1.73 -3.18
CA GLN A 104 25.42 -3.07 -3.05
C GLN A 104 24.11 -3.17 -3.84
N THR A 105 23.92 -4.32 -4.49
CA THR A 105 22.79 -4.61 -5.38
C THR A 105 22.12 -5.95 -5.06
N GLU A 106 22.44 -6.53 -3.89
CA GLU A 106 21.92 -7.81 -3.44
C GLU A 106 21.72 -7.84 -1.93
N PHE A 107 20.71 -8.58 -1.47
CA PHE A 107 20.40 -8.80 -0.05
C PHE A 107 19.78 -10.19 0.14
N SER A 108 20.16 -10.91 1.19
CA SER A 108 19.58 -12.23 1.50
C SER A 108 18.68 -12.14 2.72
N ASP A 109 17.43 -12.58 2.61
CA ASP A 109 16.50 -12.76 3.72
C ASP A 109 16.40 -14.25 4.12
N PRO A 110 17.06 -14.67 5.21
CA PRO A 110 17.00 -16.03 5.73
C PRO A 110 15.85 -16.27 6.72
N THR A 111 15.03 -15.25 7.00
CA THR A 111 13.99 -15.30 8.04
C THR A 111 12.62 -15.69 7.48
N VAL A 112 12.57 -16.01 6.20
CA VAL A 112 11.36 -16.37 5.47
C VAL A 112 10.78 -17.69 5.94
N THR A 113 9.45 -17.79 5.91
CA THR A 113 8.71 -19.01 6.28
C THR A 113 7.98 -19.57 5.07
N ASN A 114 8.05 -20.89 4.88
CA ASN A 114 7.28 -21.57 3.84
C ASN A 114 5.76 -21.43 4.09
N GLY A 115 5.00 -21.24 3.03
CA GLY A 115 3.56 -21.01 3.04
C GLY A 115 3.16 -19.55 3.12
N ILE A 116 4.12 -18.61 3.17
CA ILE A 116 3.85 -17.17 3.20
C ILE A 116 4.28 -16.53 1.89
N THR A 117 3.45 -15.62 1.38
CA THR A 117 3.81 -14.74 0.28
C THR A 117 4.39 -13.45 0.83
N TYR A 118 5.55 -13.08 0.33
CA TYR A 118 6.24 -11.85 0.69
C TYR A 118 6.32 -10.91 -0.50
N ILE A 119 6.17 -9.62 -0.23
CA ILE A 119 6.35 -8.52 -1.17
C ILE A 119 7.55 -7.71 -0.68
N TYR A 120 8.58 -7.56 -1.51
CA TYR A 120 9.80 -6.84 -1.13
C TYR A 120 9.86 -5.45 -1.74
N THR A 121 10.43 -4.51 -0.99
CA THR A 121 10.73 -3.16 -1.47
C THR A 121 12.15 -2.80 -1.06
N VAL A 122 12.89 -2.12 -1.94
CA VAL A 122 14.24 -1.65 -1.66
C VAL A 122 14.29 -0.16 -1.90
N ASN A 123 14.38 0.61 -0.83
CA ASN A 123 14.33 2.06 -0.88
C ASN A 123 15.74 2.63 -0.93
N ALA A 124 16.03 3.49 -1.89
CA ALA A 124 17.25 4.28 -1.86
C ALA A 124 17.07 5.40 -0.83
N PHE A 125 18.09 5.68 -0.02
CA PHE A 125 18.01 6.75 0.97
C PHE A 125 19.31 7.57 1.05
N ASP A 126 19.17 8.84 1.44
CA ASP A 126 20.28 9.77 1.67
C ASP A 126 20.35 10.19 3.16
N LEU A 127 20.77 11.41 3.48
CA LEU A 127 20.83 11.88 4.87
C LEU A 127 19.43 12.21 5.42
N ASP A 128 18.56 12.74 4.57
CA ASP A 128 17.29 13.40 4.93
C ASP A 128 16.08 12.73 4.26
N ASN A 129 16.29 11.98 3.17
CA ASN A 129 15.25 11.42 2.31
C ASN A 129 15.38 9.91 2.14
N GLU A 130 14.24 9.28 1.84
CA GLU A 130 14.11 7.88 1.45
C GLU A 130 13.05 7.80 0.35
N VAL A 131 13.33 7.00 -0.70
CA VAL A 131 12.44 6.86 -1.84
C VAL A 131 12.19 5.41 -2.19
N GLU A 132 10.91 5.09 -2.43
CA GLU A 132 10.48 3.78 -2.88
C GLU A 132 10.66 3.61 -4.39
N PRO A 133 10.85 2.37 -4.89
CA PRO A 133 10.76 2.06 -6.31
C PRO A 133 9.42 2.51 -6.90
N VAL A 134 9.47 3.16 -8.07
CA VAL A 134 8.26 3.42 -8.87
C VAL A 134 7.95 2.14 -9.65
N ILE A 135 6.90 1.43 -9.25
CA ILE A 135 6.51 0.14 -9.80
C ILE A 135 5.03 0.20 -10.17
N GLU A 136 4.75 -0.03 -11.45
CA GLU A 136 3.37 -0.15 -11.95
C GLU A 136 2.75 -1.46 -11.46
N PRO A 137 1.58 -1.44 -10.79
CA PRO A 137 0.89 -2.64 -10.34
C PRO A 137 0.66 -3.67 -11.47
N GLY A 138 0.95 -4.94 -11.20
CA GLY A 138 0.81 -6.05 -12.13
C GLY A 138 1.87 -6.11 -13.23
N SER A 139 2.79 -5.13 -13.28
CA SER A 139 3.91 -5.15 -14.22
C SER A 139 4.88 -6.30 -13.92
N ALA A 140 5.76 -6.60 -14.88
CA ALA A 140 6.78 -7.63 -14.69
C ALA A 140 7.71 -7.33 -13.50
N ASP A 141 8.03 -6.06 -13.24
CA ASP A 141 8.85 -5.63 -12.10
C ASP A 141 8.08 -5.80 -10.79
N ASP A 142 6.77 -5.55 -10.81
CA ASP A 142 5.90 -5.75 -9.65
C ASP A 142 5.76 -7.23 -9.27
N LEU A 143 5.51 -8.09 -10.26
CA LEU A 143 5.45 -9.54 -10.02
C LEU A 143 6.81 -10.11 -9.61
N ALA A 144 7.92 -9.52 -10.08
CA ALA A 144 9.25 -10.01 -9.76
C ALA A 144 9.68 -9.78 -8.30
N ARG A 145 9.06 -8.83 -7.59
CA ARG A 145 9.31 -8.58 -6.15
C ARG A 145 8.38 -9.37 -5.22
N ILE A 146 7.39 -10.07 -5.77
CA ILE A 146 6.46 -10.93 -5.03
C ILE A 146 7.01 -12.36 -5.08
N ILE A 147 7.18 -12.99 -3.92
CA ILE A 147 7.68 -14.36 -3.84
C ILE A 147 6.90 -15.17 -2.84
N PHE A 148 6.57 -16.40 -3.25
CA PHE A 148 5.99 -17.42 -2.39
C PHE A 148 6.94 -18.59 -2.26
N LEU A 149 7.08 -19.09 -1.04
CA LEU A 149 7.96 -20.21 -0.71
C LEU A 149 7.07 -21.37 -0.32
N GLY A 150 7.02 -22.45 -1.10
CA GLY A 150 6.24 -23.64 -0.69
C GLY A 150 5.41 -24.34 -1.76
N GLY A 151 5.62 -24.05 -3.05
CA GLY A 151 4.90 -24.74 -4.12
C GLY A 151 4.58 -23.80 -5.27
N SER A 152 3.41 -23.99 -5.89
CA SER A 152 2.89 -23.08 -6.91
C SER A 152 2.73 -21.68 -6.32
N PRO A 153 3.13 -20.63 -7.04
CA PRO A 153 2.93 -19.26 -6.59
C PRO A 153 1.43 -18.95 -6.39
N PRO A 154 1.07 -18.03 -5.49
CA PRO A 154 -0.27 -17.50 -5.35
C PRO A 154 -0.73 -16.86 -6.66
N ASP A 155 -2.05 -16.83 -6.87
CA ASP A 155 -2.63 -15.99 -7.90
C ASP A 155 -2.44 -14.53 -7.50
N VAL A 156 -2.34 -13.64 -8.48
CA VAL A 156 -2.18 -12.21 -8.25
C VAL A 156 -3.17 -11.49 -9.15
N VAL A 157 -3.90 -10.54 -8.57
CA VAL A 157 -4.85 -9.69 -9.28
C VAL A 157 -4.48 -8.23 -9.09
N VAL A 158 -4.78 -7.40 -10.07
CA VAL A 158 -4.64 -5.95 -9.96
C VAL A 158 -6.02 -5.39 -9.65
N VAL A 159 -6.13 -4.67 -8.54
CA VAL A 159 -7.37 -4.07 -8.07
C VAL A 159 -7.22 -2.56 -8.12
N THR A 160 -8.20 -1.89 -8.71
CA THR A 160 -8.30 -0.44 -8.71
C THR A 160 -9.48 -0.01 -7.86
N ARG A 161 -9.23 0.78 -6.82
CA ARG A 161 -10.27 1.36 -5.96
C ARG A 161 -10.40 2.84 -6.28
N VAL A 162 -11.54 3.20 -6.85
CA VAL A 162 -11.82 4.59 -7.25
C VAL A 162 -12.33 5.35 -6.03
N GLN A 163 -11.41 6.03 -5.35
CA GLN A 163 -11.67 6.76 -4.12
C GLN A 163 -11.48 8.26 -4.33
N SER A 164 -12.25 9.05 -3.60
CA SER A 164 -12.12 10.50 -3.62
C SER A 164 -12.46 11.10 -2.28
N GLN A 165 -11.87 12.26 -2.03
CA GLN A 165 -12.15 13.08 -0.87
C GLN A 165 -12.74 14.41 -1.35
N ILE A 166 -13.88 14.81 -0.78
CA ILE A 166 -14.46 16.15 -0.99
C ILE A 166 -14.54 16.88 0.34
N THR A 167 -14.05 18.12 0.34
CA THR A 167 -14.15 19.03 1.49
C THR A 167 -15.22 20.08 1.22
N PHE A 168 -16.20 20.19 2.12
CA PHE A 168 -17.26 21.19 2.08
C PHE A 168 -17.04 22.31 3.11
N GLU A 169 -17.40 23.54 2.76
CA GLU A 169 -17.48 24.67 3.70
C GLU A 169 -18.87 24.72 4.35
N ILE A 170 -19.16 23.73 5.17
CA ILE A 170 -20.40 23.63 5.95
C ILE A 170 -20.11 23.31 7.41
N GLU A 171 -21.07 23.61 8.28
CA GLU A 171 -20.99 23.29 9.70
C GLU A 171 -21.95 22.12 9.99
N VAL A 172 -21.39 20.93 10.22
CA VAL A 172 -22.13 19.73 10.63
C VAL A 172 -21.48 19.19 11.89
N ASP A 173 -22.29 18.86 12.89
CA ASP A 173 -21.81 18.16 14.08
C ASP A 173 -21.59 16.68 13.75
N VAL A 174 -20.35 16.32 13.38
CA VAL A 174 -19.99 14.93 13.04
C VAL A 174 -20.06 13.97 14.24
N THR A 175 -20.27 14.49 15.46
CA THR A 175 -20.50 13.65 16.64
C THR A 175 -21.97 13.29 16.82
N ASP A 176 -22.88 13.95 16.09
CA ASP A 176 -24.29 13.62 16.00
C ASP A 176 -24.53 12.66 14.83
N GLU A 177 -24.75 11.39 15.15
CA GLU A 177 -25.01 10.32 14.19
C GLU A 177 -26.19 10.63 13.26
N VAL A 178 -27.23 11.34 13.75
CA VAL A 178 -28.39 11.72 12.93
C VAL A 178 -28.01 12.79 11.91
N ALA A 179 -27.14 13.73 12.28
CA ALA A 179 -26.65 14.75 11.36
C ALA A 179 -25.76 14.14 10.28
N VAL A 180 -24.89 13.19 10.65
CA VAL A 180 -24.04 12.45 9.70
C VAL A 180 -24.89 11.60 8.75
N GLU A 181 -25.88 10.85 9.25
CA GLU A 181 -26.77 10.03 8.43
C GLU A 181 -27.56 10.87 7.42
N GLY A 182 -28.05 12.04 7.84
CA GLY A 182 -28.73 13.00 6.95
C GLY A 182 -27.80 13.49 5.84
N LEU A 183 -26.59 13.93 6.19
CA LEU A 183 -25.58 14.38 5.23
C LEU A 183 -25.21 13.28 4.24
N VAL A 184 -24.95 12.06 4.72
CA VAL A 184 -24.61 10.90 3.88
C VAL A 184 -25.74 10.58 2.91
N THR A 185 -26.99 10.64 3.37
CA THR A 185 -28.17 10.41 2.52
C THR A 185 -28.26 11.47 1.42
N ASP A 186 -28.13 12.74 1.77
CA ASP A 186 -28.22 13.85 0.82
C ASP A 186 -27.06 13.82 -0.18
N PHE A 187 -25.84 13.53 0.30
CA PHE A 187 -24.66 13.36 -0.55
C PHE A 187 -24.82 12.21 -1.54
N THR A 188 -25.22 11.03 -1.06
CA THR A 188 -25.41 9.86 -1.92
C THR A 188 -26.47 10.10 -2.99
N ALA A 189 -27.60 10.73 -2.61
CA ALA A 189 -28.66 11.07 -3.53
C ALA A 189 -28.23 12.10 -4.57
N LEU A 190 -27.47 13.13 -4.17
CA LEU A 190 -26.93 14.13 -5.09
C LEU A 190 -25.98 13.47 -6.10
N MET A 191 -25.01 12.71 -5.60
CA MET A 191 -23.98 12.06 -6.40
C MET A 191 -24.57 11.05 -7.39
N SER A 192 -25.54 10.24 -6.96
CA SER A 192 -26.26 9.31 -7.84
C SER A 192 -26.95 10.04 -9.00
N ASN A 193 -27.61 11.17 -8.72
CA ASN A 193 -28.28 11.96 -9.75
C ASN A 193 -27.30 12.66 -10.70
N LEU A 194 -26.22 13.22 -10.18
CA LEU A 194 -25.21 13.93 -10.99
C LEU A 194 -24.45 12.99 -11.91
N LEU A 195 -24.06 11.81 -11.41
CA LEU A 195 -23.22 10.86 -12.14
C LEU A 195 -24.03 9.84 -12.93
N GLY A 196 -25.33 9.72 -12.66
CA GLY A 196 -26.20 8.74 -13.31
C GLY A 196 -25.83 7.30 -12.95
N ILE A 197 -25.46 7.07 -11.69
CA ILE A 197 -25.07 5.75 -11.14
C ILE A 197 -26.01 5.32 -10.03
N ASP A 198 -26.15 4.01 -9.81
CA ASP A 198 -26.92 3.49 -8.67
C ASP A 198 -26.35 4.03 -7.34
N PRO A 199 -27.18 4.56 -6.42
CA PRO A 199 -26.70 5.06 -5.13
C PRO A 199 -25.96 4.00 -4.30
N ALA A 200 -26.22 2.70 -4.48
CA ALA A 200 -25.51 1.63 -3.81
C ALA A 200 -24.04 1.51 -4.22
N ARG A 201 -23.63 2.15 -5.32
CA ARG A 201 -22.23 2.22 -5.76
C ARG A 201 -21.43 3.28 -5.02
N ILE A 202 -22.07 4.20 -4.31
CA ILE A 202 -21.38 5.25 -3.56
C ILE A 202 -21.20 4.74 -2.12
N ASN A 203 -20.00 4.27 -1.84
CA ASN A 203 -19.63 3.74 -0.53
C ASN A 203 -18.92 4.82 0.29
N ILE A 204 -19.56 5.35 1.33
CA ILE A 204 -18.95 6.35 2.22
C ILE A 204 -17.98 5.67 3.18
N ILE A 205 -16.72 6.08 3.14
CA ILE A 205 -15.64 5.54 3.97
C ILE A 205 -15.61 6.27 5.31
N ALA A 206 -15.62 7.60 5.29
CA ALA A 206 -15.54 8.41 6.50
C ALA A 206 -16.14 9.81 6.31
N VAL A 207 -16.56 10.41 7.43
CA VAL A 207 -16.93 11.82 7.53
C VAL A 207 -16.17 12.46 8.69
N THR A 208 -15.36 13.49 8.42
CA THR A 208 -14.46 14.10 9.41
C THR A 208 -14.77 15.60 9.60
N ALA A 209 -14.46 16.14 10.78
CA ALA A 209 -14.65 17.56 11.14
C ALA A 209 -13.38 18.42 11.05
N GLY A 210 -13.55 19.75 11.07
CA GLY A 210 -12.52 20.78 10.89
C GLY A 210 -12.83 21.66 9.67
N SER A 211 -13.21 20.96 8.60
CA SER A 211 -14.22 21.25 7.58
C SER A 211 -14.98 19.93 7.39
N VAL A 212 -16.19 19.89 6.82
CA VAL A 212 -16.83 18.59 6.58
C VAL A 212 -16.14 17.92 5.40
N ILE A 213 -15.39 16.86 5.69
CA ILE A 213 -14.67 16.06 4.70
C ILE A 213 -15.40 14.75 4.53
N ILE A 214 -15.73 14.39 3.30
CA ILE A 214 -16.35 13.10 2.95
C ILE A 214 -15.34 12.31 2.11
N ASP A 215 -14.88 11.19 2.67
CA ASP A 215 -14.12 10.18 1.96
C ASP A 215 -15.09 9.12 1.44
N PHE A 216 -15.03 8.82 0.15
CA PHE A 216 -15.92 7.84 -0.47
C PHE A 216 -15.23 7.06 -1.58
N GLU A 217 -15.80 5.91 -1.90
CA GLU A 217 -15.44 5.03 -2.99
C GLU A 217 -16.62 4.90 -3.95
N ILE A 218 -16.33 4.93 -5.26
CA ILE A 218 -17.29 4.55 -6.29
C ILE A 218 -16.98 3.09 -6.66
N LEU A 219 -17.89 2.20 -6.30
CA LEU A 219 -17.79 0.79 -6.66
C LEU A 219 -17.98 0.62 -8.17
N ASP A 220 -17.21 -0.27 -8.78
CA ASP A 220 -17.38 -0.56 -10.21
C ASP A 220 -18.63 -1.42 -10.47
N VAL A 221 -19.11 -1.40 -11.71
CA VAL A 221 -20.22 -2.26 -12.14
C VAL A 221 -19.67 -3.54 -12.75
N GLU A 222 -20.04 -4.68 -12.18
CA GLU A 222 -19.81 -5.96 -12.86
C GLU A 222 -20.70 -6.07 -14.11
N GLY A 223 -20.14 -5.82 -15.30
CA GLY A 223 -20.74 -6.11 -16.61
C GLY A 223 -21.16 -4.91 -17.46
N ALA A 224 -21.76 -5.19 -18.61
CA ALA A 224 -22.16 -4.18 -19.62
C ALA A 224 -23.49 -3.50 -19.28
N GLY A 225 -23.52 -2.75 -18.17
CA GLY A 225 -24.63 -1.85 -17.86
C GLY A 225 -24.57 -0.54 -18.68
N ASP A 226 -25.69 0.18 -18.75
CA ASP A 226 -25.77 1.53 -19.32
C ASP A 226 -25.12 2.60 -18.40
N GLU A 227 -24.60 2.20 -17.23
CA GLU A 227 -23.93 3.08 -16.27
C GLU A 227 -22.44 3.25 -16.58
N PRO A 228 -21.85 4.42 -16.28
CA PRO A 228 -20.40 4.61 -16.40
C PRO A 228 -19.63 3.72 -15.41
N ALA A 229 -18.45 3.26 -15.84
CA ALA A 229 -17.46 2.64 -14.97
C ALA A 229 -17.02 3.63 -13.87
N ALA A 230 -16.53 3.12 -12.75
CA ALA A 230 -16.22 3.94 -11.57
C ALA A 230 -15.23 5.08 -11.88
N ASP A 231 -14.18 4.80 -12.65
CA ASP A 231 -13.15 5.77 -13.07
C ASP A 231 -13.74 6.89 -13.93
N VAL A 232 -14.62 6.54 -14.87
CA VAL A 232 -15.34 7.50 -15.72
C VAL A 232 -16.29 8.35 -14.88
N ALA A 233 -16.98 7.75 -13.90
CA ALA A 233 -17.86 8.47 -12.99
C ALA A 233 -17.08 9.50 -12.15
N LEU A 234 -15.91 9.14 -11.62
CA LEU A 234 -15.06 10.08 -10.88
C LEU A 234 -14.51 11.19 -11.79
N ALA A 235 -14.06 10.88 -13.01
CA ALA A 235 -13.60 11.89 -13.96
C ALA A 235 -14.70 12.90 -14.31
N ASN A 236 -15.95 12.43 -14.45
CA ASN A 236 -17.12 13.28 -14.65
C ASN A 236 -17.38 14.17 -13.43
N LEU A 237 -17.30 13.63 -12.22
CA LEU A 237 -17.43 14.40 -10.98
C LEU A 237 -16.41 15.54 -10.91
N LEU A 238 -15.14 15.25 -11.15
CA LEU A 238 -14.07 16.27 -11.14
C LEU A 238 -14.33 17.36 -12.17
N THR A 239 -14.86 16.99 -13.34
CA THR A 239 -15.26 17.95 -14.38
C THR A 239 -16.42 18.82 -13.93
N ILE A 240 -17.44 18.24 -13.28
CA ILE A 240 -18.59 18.98 -12.74
C ILE A 240 -18.14 19.96 -11.66
N ILE A 241 -17.28 19.54 -10.73
CA ILE A 241 -16.79 20.40 -9.64
C ILE A 241 -15.91 21.54 -10.17
N ALA A 242 -15.15 21.29 -11.24
CA ALA A 242 -14.33 22.31 -11.88
C ALA A 242 -15.15 23.33 -12.71
N ASP A 243 -16.41 23.01 -13.04
CA ASP A 243 -17.30 23.89 -13.78
C ASP A 243 -17.97 24.89 -12.82
N ASP A 244 -17.57 26.16 -12.91
CA ASP A 244 -18.11 27.25 -12.07
C ASP A 244 -19.41 27.86 -12.61
N THR A 245 -19.97 27.31 -13.69
CA THR A 245 -21.16 27.86 -14.35
C THR A 245 -22.47 27.47 -13.66
N ALA A 246 -22.48 26.40 -12.87
CA ALA A 246 -23.64 25.90 -12.13
C ALA A 246 -23.26 25.50 -10.70
N ASP A 247 -24.15 25.78 -9.75
CA ASP A 247 -23.99 25.36 -8.35
C ASP A 247 -24.70 24.01 -8.13
N GLU A 248 -24.13 22.96 -8.71
CA GLU A 248 -24.69 21.60 -8.65
C GLU A 248 -24.73 21.04 -7.21
N PHE A 249 -23.90 21.56 -6.31
CA PHE A 249 -23.78 21.13 -4.91
C PHE A 249 -24.56 22.00 -3.92
N ALA A 250 -25.38 22.94 -4.39
CA ALA A 250 -26.15 23.88 -3.56
C ALA A 250 -27.03 23.21 -2.48
N THR A 251 -27.41 21.93 -2.69
CA THR A 251 -28.23 21.16 -1.75
C THR A 251 -27.47 20.75 -0.48
N ILE A 252 -26.15 20.61 -0.57
CA ILE A 252 -25.26 20.28 0.55
C ILE A 252 -24.55 21.54 1.03
N GLY A 253 -23.88 22.23 0.10
CA GLY A 253 -23.11 23.43 0.36
C GLY A 253 -21.89 23.56 -0.56
N PRO A 254 -21.15 24.68 -0.44
CA PRO A 254 -19.99 24.96 -1.27
C PRO A 254 -18.83 23.99 -1.03
N ILE A 255 -18.15 23.62 -2.11
CA ILE A 255 -16.95 22.78 -2.09
C ILE A 255 -15.70 23.65 -1.92
N LEU A 256 -14.83 23.28 -1.00
CA LEU A 256 -13.50 23.86 -0.81
C LEU A 256 -12.43 23.17 -1.64
N ALA A 257 -12.48 21.84 -1.71
CA ALA A 257 -11.49 21.03 -2.40
C ALA A 257 -12.09 19.67 -2.78
N VAL A 258 -11.53 19.07 -3.84
CA VAL A 258 -11.72 17.68 -4.20
C VAL A 258 -10.37 17.08 -4.55
N GLU A 259 -10.12 15.87 -4.07
CA GLU A 259 -8.91 15.10 -4.33
C GLU A 259 -9.29 13.72 -4.89
N ASP A 260 -8.62 13.33 -5.98
CA ASP A 260 -8.67 11.96 -6.50
C ASP A 260 -7.64 11.13 -5.73
N ASN A 261 -8.15 10.16 -4.96
CA ASN A 261 -7.36 9.25 -4.13
C ASN A 261 -7.45 7.82 -4.69
N THR A 262 -7.73 7.68 -5.99
CA THR A 262 -7.78 6.38 -6.66
C THR A 262 -6.47 5.64 -6.46
N THR A 263 -6.58 4.42 -5.95
CA THR A 263 -5.44 3.53 -5.74
C THR A 263 -5.54 2.35 -6.69
N THR A 264 -4.38 1.91 -7.19
CA THR A 264 -4.27 0.66 -7.93
C THR A 264 -3.20 -0.14 -7.25
N ASP A 265 -3.55 -1.34 -6.81
CA ASP A 265 -2.69 -2.20 -6.03
C ASP A 265 -2.71 -3.62 -6.56
N THR A 266 -1.56 -4.26 -6.42
CA THR A 266 -1.43 -5.68 -6.71
C THR A 266 -1.77 -6.47 -5.46
N VAL A 267 -2.87 -7.20 -5.57
CA VAL A 267 -3.43 -8.02 -4.50
C VAL A 267 -3.01 -9.46 -4.75
N VAL A 268 -2.19 -9.98 -3.86
CA VAL A 268 -1.90 -11.42 -3.77
C VAL A 268 -3.17 -12.14 -3.32
N VAL A 269 -3.62 -13.12 -4.07
CA VAL A 269 -4.71 -14.00 -3.69
C VAL A 269 -4.10 -15.24 -3.01
N PRO A 270 -4.39 -15.48 -1.73
CA PRO A 270 -3.81 -16.62 -1.02
C PRO A 270 -4.28 -17.94 -1.65
N GLN A 271 -3.44 -18.97 -1.52
CA GLN A 271 -3.83 -20.31 -1.94
C GLN A 271 -5.00 -20.81 -1.08
N PRO A 272 -5.99 -21.50 -1.68
CA PRO A 272 -7.07 -22.13 -0.92
C PRO A 272 -6.54 -23.21 0.02
N VAL A 273 -6.98 -23.21 1.28
CA VAL A 273 -6.53 -24.17 2.28
C VAL A 273 -7.69 -24.83 3.05
N ASP A 274 -7.46 -26.06 3.52
CA ASP A 274 -8.36 -26.74 4.46
C ASP A 274 -8.20 -26.21 5.90
N ALA A 275 -8.89 -26.82 6.87
CA ALA A 275 -8.84 -26.40 8.27
C ALA A 275 -7.48 -26.67 8.93
N GLU A 276 -6.69 -27.58 8.36
CA GLU A 276 -5.35 -27.92 8.79
C GLU A 276 -4.26 -27.08 8.09
N GLY A 277 -4.65 -26.20 7.16
CA GLY A 277 -3.75 -25.36 6.39
C GLY A 277 -3.12 -26.04 5.18
N ASN A 278 -3.60 -27.23 4.78
CA ASN A 278 -3.12 -27.87 3.56
C ASN A 278 -3.76 -27.22 2.33
N VAL A 279 -2.95 -27.00 1.28
CA VAL A 279 -3.42 -26.41 0.02
C VAL A 279 -4.43 -27.34 -0.67
N ILE A 280 -5.54 -26.76 -1.13
CA ILE A 280 -6.61 -27.42 -1.90
C ILE A 280 -6.54 -26.95 -3.35
N LYS A 281 -5.94 -27.74 -4.23
CA LYS A 281 -5.74 -27.34 -5.62
C LYS A 281 -7.01 -27.50 -6.48
N GLY A 282 -7.94 -28.35 -6.06
CA GLY A 282 -9.16 -28.65 -6.83
C GLY A 282 -10.26 -27.58 -6.82
N TRP A 283 -10.12 -26.45 -6.11
CA TRP A 283 -11.16 -25.42 -6.04
C TRP A 283 -10.99 -24.35 -7.14
N PHE A 284 -11.32 -24.74 -8.38
CA PHE A 284 -11.06 -23.94 -9.59
C PHE A 284 -12.01 -22.77 -9.78
N THR A 285 -13.31 -22.96 -9.52
CA THR A 285 -14.33 -21.94 -9.83
C THR A 285 -14.33 -20.79 -8.84
N ARG A 286 -13.60 -20.92 -7.73
CA ARG A 286 -13.60 -19.99 -6.59
C ARG A 286 -15.01 -19.70 -6.06
N ALA A 287 -16.00 -20.54 -6.38
CA ALA A 287 -17.39 -20.35 -6.01
C ALA A 287 -17.78 -21.26 -4.83
N GLY A 288 -18.63 -20.75 -3.93
CA GLY A 288 -19.02 -21.47 -2.72
C GLY A 288 -17.86 -21.60 -1.73
N SER A 289 -17.82 -22.65 -0.91
CA SER A 289 -16.76 -22.86 0.09
C SER A 289 -16.23 -24.29 0.10
N GLN A 290 -16.45 -25.04 -0.97
CA GLN A 290 -16.13 -26.45 -1.04
C GLN A 290 -15.82 -26.84 -2.49
N VAL A 291 -14.86 -27.74 -2.68
CA VAL A 291 -14.62 -28.36 -4.00
C VAL A 291 -15.83 -29.21 -4.38
N GLY A 292 -16.53 -28.80 -5.43
CA GLY A 292 -17.84 -29.35 -5.78
C GLY A 292 -17.97 -29.71 -7.26
N LEU A 293 -19.22 -29.94 -7.67
CA LEU A 293 -19.54 -30.33 -9.05
C LEU A 293 -19.24 -29.21 -10.05
N ASN A 294 -19.32 -27.94 -9.64
CA ASN A 294 -18.94 -26.82 -10.50
C ASN A 294 -17.45 -26.88 -10.85
N ASP A 295 -16.59 -27.14 -9.86
CA ASP A 295 -15.16 -27.35 -10.08
C ASP A 295 -14.88 -28.58 -10.94
N PHE A 296 -15.63 -29.67 -10.74
CA PHE A 296 -15.53 -30.84 -11.60
C PHE A 296 -15.87 -30.52 -13.06
N PHE A 297 -16.92 -29.73 -13.33
CA PHE A 297 -17.27 -29.36 -14.69
C PHE A 297 -16.25 -28.41 -15.32
N ALA A 298 -15.67 -27.49 -14.53
CA ALA A 298 -14.55 -26.66 -14.97
C ALA A 298 -13.34 -27.53 -15.36
N PHE A 299 -12.92 -28.44 -14.49
CA PHE A 299 -11.86 -29.41 -14.78
C PHE A 299 -12.15 -30.27 -16.00
N ALA A 300 -13.36 -30.85 -16.09
CA ALA A 300 -13.75 -31.72 -17.19
C ALA A 300 -13.74 -31.00 -18.55
N SER A 301 -13.90 -29.67 -18.55
CA SER A 301 -13.81 -28.86 -19.76
C SER A 301 -12.38 -28.69 -20.27
N ALA A 302 -11.39 -28.72 -19.37
CA ALA A 302 -9.97 -28.63 -19.67
C ALA A 302 -9.30 -30.01 -19.87
N PHE A 303 -9.97 -31.10 -19.49
CA PHE A 303 -9.42 -32.45 -19.53
C PHE A 303 -8.97 -32.87 -20.95
N GLY A 304 -7.74 -33.36 -21.05
CA GLY A 304 -7.08 -33.75 -22.29
C GLY A 304 -6.31 -32.63 -23.00
N SER A 305 -6.33 -31.41 -22.46
CA SER A 305 -5.45 -30.31 -22.91
C SER A 305 -4.00 -30.53 -22.46
N ASN A 306 -3.05 -29.85 -23.10
CA ASN A 306 -1.62 -29.91 -22.75
C ASN A 306 -0.91 -28.63 -23.19
N ASP A 307 0.31 -28.44 -22.69
CA ASP A 307 1.17 -27.25 -22.86
C ASP A 307 1.48 -26.86 -24.32
N THR A 308 1.17 -27.70 -25.30
CA THR A 308 1.28 -27.38 -26.72
C THR A 308 0.03 -26.68 -27.27
N ALA A 309 -1.08 -26.70 -26.53
CA ALA A 309 -2.30 -26.01 -26.88
C ALA A 309 -2.20 -24.51 -26.54
N ALA A 310 -2.69 -23.64 -27.43
CA ALA A 310 -2.62 -22.19 -27.23
C ALA A 310 -3.53 -21.68 -26.09
N ASP A 311 -4.53 -22.48 -25.73
CA ASP A 311 -5.51 -22.27 -24.68
C ASP A 311 -5.28 -23.17 -23.46
N PHE A 312 -4.08 -23.75 -23.32
CA PHE A 312 -3.73 -24.52 -22.14
C PHE A 312 -3.73 -23.63 -20.90
N ASP A 313 -4.61 -23.95 -19.97
CA ASP A 313 -4.66 -23.37 -18.65
C ASP A 313 -4.01 -24.34 -17.65
N GLY A 314 -2.77 -24.04 -17.29
CA GLY A 314 -1.97 -24.84 -16.36
C GLY A 314 -2.53 -24.89 -14.95
N SER A 315 -3.55 -24.09 -14.59
CA SER A 315 -4.21 -24.21 -13.28
C SER A 315 -4.92 -25.56 -13.10
N PHE A 316 -5.35 -26.19 -14.21
CA PHE A 316 -5.97 -27.52 -14.21
C PHE A 316 -4.97 -28.68 -14.19
N ASP A 317 -3.67 -28.43 -14.44
CA ASP A 317 -2.55 -29.37 -14.31
C ASP A 317 -2.07 -29.39 -12.85
N ILE A 318 -2.88 -30.02 -11.99
CA ILE A 318 -2.66 -30.13 -10.54
C ILE A 318 -1.34 -30.85 -10.22
N VAL A 319 -1.00 -31.86 -11.03
CA VAL A 319 0.21 -32.68 -10.96
C VAL A 319 1.12 -32.29 -12.13
N PRO A 320 2.00 -31.28 -11.95
CA PRO A 320 2.61 -30.55 -13.06
C PRO A 320 3.39 -31.46 -14.01
N ASN A 321 2.72 -31.91 -15.07
CA ASN A 321 3.27 -32.83 -16.07
C ASN A 321 3.12 -32.28 -17.51
N GLY A 322 2.53 -31.10 -17.65
CA GLY A 322 2.29 -30.42 -18.93
C GLY A 322 1.01 -30.86 -19.62
N ALA A 323 0.14 -31.63 -18.97
CA ALA A 323 -1.14 -32.09 -19.50
C ALA A 323 -2.20 -32.12 -18.40
N VAL A 324 -3.46 -31.91 -18.76
CA VAL A 324 -4.60 -32.15 -17.86
C VAL A 324 -5.10 -33.56 -18.11
N ASP A 325 -4.70 -34.53 -17.28
CA ASP A 325 -4.97 -35.93 -17.50
C ASP A 325 -5.51 -36.68 -16.26
N PHE A 326 -5.41 -38.01 -16.27
CA PHE A 326 -5.93 -38.83 -15.17
C PHE A 326 -5.18 -38.63 -13.85
N ASP A 327 -3.90 -38.25 -13.89
CA ASP A 327 -3.14 -37.95 -12.68
C ASP A 327 -3.73 -36.70 -12.00
N ASP A 328 -4.08 -35.68 -12.76
CA ASP A 328 -4.79 -34.49 -12.25
C ASP A 328 -6.19 -34.82 -11.78
N PHE A 329 -6.90 -35.69 -12.49
CA PHE A 329 -8.22 -36.14 -12.06
C PHE A 329 -8.16 -36.81 -10.68
N PHE A 330 -7.17 -37.68 -10.42
CA PHE A 330 -7.03 -38.30 -9.10
C PHE A 330 -6.61 -37.30 -8.03
N ALA A 331 -5.78 -36.32 -8.36
CA ALA A 331 -5.45 -35.23 -7.44
C ALA A 331 -6.68 -34.36 -7.11
N PHE A 332 -7.49 -34.02 -8.12
CA PHE A 332 -8.77 -33.33 -7.93
C PHE A 332 -9.73 -34.13 -7.04
N VAL A 333 -9.88 -35.44 -7.30
CA VAL A 333 -10.75 -36.31 -6.50
C VAL A 333 -10.30 -36.39 -5.05
N ALA A 334 -9.00 -36.28 -4.77
CA ALA A 334 -8.50 -36.21 -3.39
C ALA A 334 -8.94 -34.92 -2.66
N ASP A 335 -9.20 -33.85 -3.40
CA ASP A 335 -9.71 -32.58 -2.88
C ASP A 335 -11.25 -32.49 -2.93
N PHE A 336 -11.92 -33.33 -3.70
CA PHE A 336 -13.37 -33.27 -3.88
C PHE A 336 -14.12 -33.38 -2.53
N GLY A 337 -14.98 -32.40 -2.26
CA GLY A 337 -15.69 -32.29 -1.00
C GLY A 337 -14.89 -31.70 0.15
N LYS A 338 -13.63 -31.30 -0.02
CA LYS A 338 -12.92 -30.51 1.00
C LYS A 338 -13.49 -29.11 1.09
N ILE A 339 -13.63 -28.62 2.33
CA ILE A 339 -14.05 -27.25 2.63
C ILE A 339 -12.82 -26.35 2.55
N VAL A 340 -12.95 -25.25 1.82
CA VAL A 340 -11.93 -24.21 1.74
C VAL A 340 -12.19 -23.20 2.86
N THR A 341 -11.32 -23.19 3.86
CA THR A 341 -11.51 -22.40 5.08
C THR A 341 -11.40 -20.90 4.81
N ASN A 342 -10.49 -20.51 3.92
CA ASN A 342 -10.27 -19.13 3.50
C ASN A 342 -11.08 -18.74 2.23
N ALA A 343 -12.17 -19.44 1.92
CA ALA A 343 -12.98 -19.17 0.73
C ALA A 343 -13.51 -17.72 0.68
N VAL A 344 -14.01 -17.22 1.81
CA VAL A 344 -14.60 -15.88 1.92
C VAL A 344 -13.55 -14.80 1.69
N GLU A 345 -12.33 -15.00 2.22
CA GLU A 345 -11.20 -14.10 2.01
C GLU A 345 -10.83 -14.06 0.52
N ILE A 346 -10.62 -15.22 -0.10
CA ILE A 346 -10.27 -15.32 -1.53
C ILE A 346 -11.34 -14.65 -2.40
N GLN A 347 -12.62 -14.97 -2.17
CA GLN A 347 -13.73 -14.36 -2.92
C GLN A 347 -13.81 -12.84 -2.70
N GLY A 348 -13.59 -12.40 -1.46
CA GLY A 348 -13.55 -10.98 -1.14
C GLY A 348 -12.42 -10.25 -1.84
N LEU A 349 -11.29 -10.90 -2.14
CA LEU A 349 -10.17 -10.32 -2.90
C LEU A 349 -10.41 -10.35 -4.42
N LEU A 350 -11.15 -11.35 -4.92
CA LEU A 350 -11.44 -11.50 -6.35
C LEU A 350 -12.60 -10.62 -6.83
N ASN A 351 -13.53 -10.27 -5.94
CA ASN A 351 -14.71 -9.47 -6.26
C ASN A 351 -14.52 -7.98 -5.89
N GLN A 352 -13.26 -7.51 -5.81
CA GLN A 352 -12.91 -6.11 -5.57
C GLN A 352 -12.69 -5.36 -6.87
#